data_AF-A0A438IUX4-F1
#
_entry.id   AF-A0A438IUX4-F1
#
_cell.length_a   1.000
_cell.length_b   1.000
_cell.length_c   1.000
_cell.angle_alpha   90.00
_cell.angle_beta   90.00
_cell.angle_gamma   90.00
#
_symmetry.space_group_name_H-M   'P 1'
#
loop_
_entity.id
_entity.type
_entity.pdbx_description
1 polymer ?
#
loop_
_entity_poly.entity_id
_entity_poly.type
_entity_poly.pdbx_seq_one_letter_code
_entity_poly.pdbx_strand_id
1 'polypeptide(L)'
;MRTASSASVWACVPPWFSVLSSSSSSCEASDSVYDTFIQCLASHSDPSPPASSIVYNQSNSSYTTVLQSYIRNRRFNTSSTPKPLIIVTPLVESHVQAAILCSKNVGMEMKIRSGGHDYDGLSYISDIPFFILDLFNLRAIDVNIGDETAWVQAVPLLESFIIEFGRRANYMDFQLGLAKLWVLEAT
;
A
#
# COMPACT_ATOMS: atom_id res chain seq x y z
N MET A 1 11.25 9.29 60.61
CA MET A 1 12.48 8.86 61.30
C MET A 1 12.65 7.37 61.08
N ARG A 2 13.81 6.96 60.52
CA ARG A 2 14.50 5.63 60.44
C ARG A 2 13.72 4.38 60.89
N THR A 3 13.73 3.21 60.27
CA THR A 3 14.46 2.55 59.15
C THR A 3 13.90 1.12 59.08
N ALA A 4 13.81 0.49 57.90
CA ALA A 4 13.96 -0.96 57.76
C ALA A 4 14.31 -1.32 56.31
N SER A 5 15.51 -1.88 56.14
CA SER A 5 16.04 -2.50 54.92
C SER A 5 15.47 -3.91 54.77
N SER A 6 15.16 -4.35 53.55
CA SER A 6 15.01 -5.78 53.24
C SER A 6 15.55 -6.09 51.84
N ALA A 7 16.21 -7.23 51.77
CA ALA A 7 17.24 -7.60 50.80
C ALA A 7 16.71 -7.99 49.42
N SER A 8 17.56 -7.69 48.44
CA SER A 8 17.58 -8.22 47.08
C SER A 8 17.87 -9.73 47.08
N VAL A 9 17.05 -10.49 46.36
CA VAL A 9 17.35 -11.87 45.96
C VAL A 9 17.47 -11.90 44.45
N TRP A 10 18.70 -11.77 43.95
CA TRP A 10 19.05 -12.15 42.59
C TRP A 10 19.96 -13.37 42.70
N ALA A 11 19.41 -14.54 42.43
CA ALA A 11 20.17 -15.78 42.37
C ALA A 11 21.16 -15.69 41.19
N CYS A 12 22.45 -15.82 41.51
CA CYS A 12 23.51 -15.98 40.51
C CYS A 12 23.41 -17.37 39.88
N VAL A 13 22.97 -17.42 38.62
CA VAL A 13 23.07 -18.63 37.80
C VAL A 13 24.51 -18.72 37.26
N PRO A 14 25.18 -19.89 37.32
CA PRO A 14 26.60 -20.02 37.00
C PRO A 14 26.93 -19.72 35.51
N PRO A 15 28.10 -19.11 35.22
CA PRO A 15 28.45 -18.63 33.90
C PRO A 15 29.14 -19.73 33.08
N TRP A 16 28.39 -20.61 32.41
CA TRP A 16 29.00 -21.49 31.38
C TRP A 16 28.20 -21.81 30.14
N PHE A 17 27.10 -21.10 29.88
CA PHE A 17 26.49 -21.10 28.55
C PHE A 17 26.25 -19.66 28.12
N SER A 18 27.19 -19.09 27.37
CA SER A 18 26.94 -17.90 26.56
C SER A 18 26.03 -18.27 25.41
N VAL A 19 24.73 -18.44 25.69
CA VAL A 19 23.71 -18.33 24.66
C VAL A 19 23.59 -16.85 24.37
N LEU A 20 24.10 -16.40 23.22
CA LEU A 20 23.71 -15.10 22.68
C LEU A 20 22.22 -15.16 22.39
N SER A 21 21.39 -14.75 23.36
CA SER A 21 20.02 -14.34 23.07
C SER A 21 20.09 -13.05 22.28
N SER A 22 20.14 -13.18 20.96
CA SER A 22 19.87 -12.10 20.03
C SER A 22 18.40 -11.73 20.17
N SER A 23 18.11 -10.75 21.02
CA SER A 23 16.82 -10.07 21.03
C SER A 23 16.71 -9.28 19.73
N SER A 24 16.12 -9.88 18.69
CA SER A 24 15.77 -9.16 17.46
C SER A 24 14.68 -8.14 17.79
N SER A 25 15.07 -6.88 17.98
CA SER A 25 14.15 -5.74 18.01
C SER A 25 13.62 -5.52 16.60
N SER A 26 12.40 -6.00 16.32
CA SER A 26 11.75 -5.84 15.02
C SER A 26 11.33 -4.39 14.71
N CYS A 27 11.28 -3.52 15.72
CA CYS A 27 10.81 -2.13 15.59
C CYS A 27 11.89 -1.18 15.03
N GLU A 28 13.16 -1.37 15.39
CA GLU A 28 14.24 -0.51 14.87
C GLU A 28 14.51 -0.77 13.39
N ALA A 29 14.35 -2.02 12.95
CA ALA A 29 14.50 -2.39 11.56
C ALA A 29 13.42 -1.74 10.67
N SER A 30 12.16 -1.69 11.11
CA SER A 30 11.07 -1.08 10.33
C SER A 30 11.22 0.43 10.17
N ASP A 31 11.68 1.14 11.21
CA ASP A 31 11.90 2.59 11.14
C ASP A 31 13.08 2.93 10.21
N SER A 32 14.18 2.17 10.29
CA SER A 32 15.32 2.35 9.39
C SER A 32 14.98 2.14 7.89
N VAL A 33 14.08 1.19 7.60
CA VAL A 33 13.60 0.89 6.24
C VAL A 33 12.71 2.02 5.73
N TYR A 34 11.82 2.54 6.57
CA TYR A 34 10.96 3.68 6.20
C TYR A 34 11.77 4.92 5.86
N ASP A 35 12.74 5.29 6.71
CA ASP A 35 13.58 6.47 6.49
C ASP A 35 14.41 6.35 5.21
N THR A 36 15.01 5.18 4.99
CA THR A 36 15.77 4.89 3.76
C THR A 36 14.88 4.97 2.52
N PHE A 37 13.65 4.44 2.61
CA PHE A 37 12.70 4.46 1.51
C PHE A 37 12.26 5.89 1.17
N ILE A 38 11.91 6.69 2.17
CA ILE A 38 11.52 8.10 1.98
C ILE A 38 12.65 8.93 1.37
N GLN A 39 13.89 8.75 1.84
CA GLN A 39 15.05 9.44 1.29
C GLN A 39 15.30 9.06 -0.17
N CYS A 40 15.18 7.77 -0.51
CA CYS A 40 15.25 7.34 -1.88
C CYS A 40 14.12 7.93 -2.73
N LEU A 41 12.88 7.93 -2.22
CA LEU A 41 11.72 8.42 -2.96
C LEU A 41 11.88 9.91 -3.26
N ALA A 42 12.26 10.71 -2.26
CA ALA A 42 12.50 12.14 -2.40
C ALA A 42 13.63 12.51 -3.37
N SER A 43 14.58 11.59 -3.63
CA SER A 43 15.66 11.82 -4.60
C SER A 43 15.30 11.42 -6.04
N HIS A 44 14.22 10.64 -6.22
CA HIS A 44 13.79 10.13 -7.54
C HIS A 44 12.41 10.63 -7.98
N SER A 45 11.68 11.35 -7.13
CA SER A 45 10.39 11.97 -7.44
C SER A 45 10.48 13.48 -7.49
N ASP A 46 9.45 14.11 -8.06
CA ASP A 46 9.28 15.55 -7.97
C ASP A 46 9.22 16.00 -6.49
N PRO A 47 9.71 17.21 -6.16
CA PRO A 47 9.78 17.70 -4.78
C PRO A 47 8.40 18.04 -4.20
N SER A 48 7.36 18.07 -5.05
CA SER A 48 5.98 18.37 -4.64
C SER A 48 5.03 17.35 -5.26
N PRO A 49 4.18 16.68 -4.45
CA PRO A 49 4.10 16.78 -2.99
C PRO A 49 5.24 16.03 -2.27
N PRO A 50 5.49 16.30 -0.98
CA PRO A 50 6.55 15.64 -0.22
C PRO A 50 6.41 14.12 -0.22
N ALA A 51 7.53 13.39 -0.29
CA ALA A 51 7.54 11.93 -0.27
C ALA A 51 6.76 11.33 0.92
N SER A 52 6.80 11.97 2.10
CA SER A 52 6.07 11.53 3.29
C SER A 52 4.55 11.64 3.18
N SER A 53 4.01 12.43 2.24
CA SER A 53 2.55 12.55 2.09
C SER A 53 1.92 11.38 1.33
N ILE A 54 2.74 10.59 0.63
CA ILE A 54 2.29 9.45 -0.18
C ILE A 54 2.76 8.11 0.36
N VAL A 55 3.35 8.09 1.56
CA VAL A 55 3.93 6.89 2.18
C VAL A 55 3.43 6.74 3.61
N TYR A 56 2.94 5.56 3.94
CA TYR A 56 2.36 5.25 5.25
C TYR A 56 3.08 4.05 5.86
N ASN A 57 3.68 4.23 7.04
CA ASN A 57 4.14 3.13 7.90
C ASN A 57 3.11 2.83 8.99
N GLN A 58 3.32 1.77 9.78
CA GLN A 58 2.38 1.36 10.83
C GLN A 58 2.19 2.40 11.95
N SER A 59 3.16 3.31 12.13
CA SER A 59 3.10 4.42 13.08
C SER A 59 2.23 5.59 12.60
N ASN A 60 1.93 5.66 11.29
CA ASN A 60 1.09 6.70 10.71
C ASN A 60 -0.38 6.48 11.09
N SER A 61 -1.07 7.52 11.59
CA SER A 61 -2.47 7.44 12.02
C SER A 61 -3.45 7.03 10.91
N SER A 62 -3.11 7.28 9.65
CA SER A 62 -3.93 6.95 8.48
C SER A 62 -3.64 5.54 7.93
N TYR A 63 -2.60 4.86 8.41
CA TYR A 63 -2.15 3.58 7.86
C TYR A 63 -3.27 2.54 7.82
N THR A 64 -3.97 2.32 8.93
CA THR A 64 -5.03 1.32 9.02
C THR A 64 -6.17 1.63 8.06
N THR A 65 -6.56 2.90 7.96
CA THR A 65 -7.62 3.33 7.04
C THR A 65 -7.22 3.08 5.59
N VAL A 66 -6.03 3.52 5.18
CA VAL A 66 -5.50 3.33 3.82
C VAL A 66 -5.38 1.84 3.48
N LEU A 67 -4.88 1.02 4.40
CA LEU A 67 -4.76 -0.42 4.18
C LEU A 67 -6.13 -1.06 3.94
N GLN A 68 -7.12 -0.74 4.78
CA GLN A 68 -8.42 -1.39 4.78
C GLN A 68 -9.36 -0.92 3.67
N SER A 69 -9.17 0.28 3.10
CA SER A 69 -10.03 0.82 2.03
C SER A 69 -10.19 -0.12 0.82
N TYR A 70 -9.16 -0.92 0.52
CA TYR A 70 -9.11 -1.80 -0.65
C TYR A 70 -8.86 -3.28 -0.29
N ILE A 71 -9.13 -3.71 0.95
CA ILE A 71 -9.23 -5.14 1.27
C ILE A 71 -10.66 -5.59 0.98
N ARG A 72 -10.90 -6.22 -0.18
CA ARG A 72 -12.25 -6.65 -0.58
C ARG A 72 -12.66 -7.97 0.04
N ASN A 73 -11.71 -8.89 0.24
CA ASN A 73 -11.98 -10.15 0.91
C ASN A 73 -11.68 -10.07 2.42
N ARG A 74 -12.74 -10.06 3.24
CA ARG A 74 -12.67 -9.92 4.71
C ARG A 74 -11.85 -11.03 5.38
N ARG A 75 -11.65 -12.18 4.74
CA ARG A 75 -10.77 -13.27 5.23
C ARG A 75 -9.36 -12.77 5.56
N PHE A 76 -8.88 -11.74 4.86
CA PHE A 76 -7.54 -11.18 5.02
C PHE A 76 -7.51 -9.90 5.86
N ASN A 77 -8.65 -9.49 6.45
CA ASN A 77 -8.71 -8.35 7.36
C ASN A 77 -8.81 -8.82 8.82
N THR A 78 -7.84 -9.63 9.24
CA THR A 78 -7.71 -10.10 10.63
C THR A 78 -6.47 -9.50 11.29
N SER A 79 -6.42 -9.55 12.62
CA SER A 79 -5.22 -9.18 13.39
C SER A 79 -4.03 -10.11 13.12
N SER A 80 -4.28 -11.37 12.78
CA SER A 80 -3.25 -12.37 12.48
C SER A 80 -2.71 -12.31 11.05
N THR A 81 -3.42 -11.66 10.12
CA THR A 81 -2.94 -11.54 8.73
C THR A 81 -1.71 -10.63 8.69
N PRO A 82 -0.60 -11.02 8.04
CA PRO A 82 0.58 -10.17 7.88
C PRO A 82 0.23 -8.79 7.31
N LYS A 83 0.93 -7.76 7.79
CA LYS A 83 0.69 -6.37 7.43
C LYS A 83 1.90 -5.82 6.70
N PRO A 84 1.72 -5.00 5.65
CA PRO A 84 2.85 -4.40 4.96
C PRO A 84 3.61 -3.46 5.88
N LEU A 85 4.92 -3.36 5.71
CA LEU A 85 5.72 -2.39 6.47
C LEU A 85 5.42 -0.96 6.01
N ILE A 86 5.19 -0.79 4.71
CA ILE A 86 4.94 0.49 4.05
C ILE A 86 3.76 0.35 3.08
N ILE A 87 2.99 1.42 2.91
CA ILE A 87 2.02 1.57 1.81
C ILE A 87 2.37 2.84 1.07
N VAL A 88 2.49 2.77 -0.26
CA VAL A 88 2.79 3.90 -1.13
C VAL A 88 1.59 4.20 -2.00
N THR A 89 1.15 5.45 -2.05
CA THR A 89 -0.07 5.89 -2.76
C THR A 89 0.28 6.94 -3.83
N PRO A 90 0.92 6.54 -4.94
CA PRO A 90 1.38 7.45 -5.98
C PRO A 90 0.25 8.35 -6.49
N LEU A 91 0.57 9.62 -6.74
CA LEU A 91 -0.37 10.62 -7.26
C LEU A 91 -0.13 10.91 -8.75
N VAL A 92 1.08 10.61 -9.22
CA VAL A 92 1.51 10.74 -10.61
C VAL A 92 2.38 9.54 -11.00
N GLU A 93 2.58 9.32 -12.29
CA GLU A 93 3.31 8.16 -12.82
C GLU A 93 4.79 8.14 -12.41
N SER A 94 5.42 9.31 -12.23
CA SER A 94 6.81 9.40 -11.75
C SER A 94 6.98 8.80 -10.34
N HIS A 95 5.96 8.91 -9.47
CA HIS A 95 5.98 8.30 -8.14
C HIS A 95 6.00 6.76 -8.21
N VAL A 96 5.34 6.17 -9.22
CA VAL A 96 5.34 4.71 -9.45
C VAL A 96 6.76 4.25 -9.78
N GLN A 97 7.43 4.93 -10.70
CA GLN A 97 8.79 4.62 -11.10
C GLN A 97 9.75 4.72 -9.90
N ALA A 98 9.65 5.80 -9.13
CA ALA A 98 10.47 6.01 -7.94
C ALA A 98 10.22 4.93 -6.87
N ALA A 99 8.96 4.55 -6.63
CA ALA A 99 8.64 3.47 -5.69
C ALA A 99 9.23 2.11 -6.11
N ILE A 100 9.21 1.78 -7.40
CA ILE A 100 9.83 0.57 -7.94
C ILE A 100 11.35 0.58 -7.76
N LEU A 101 12.00 1.73 -7.94
CA LEU A 101 13.45 1.85 -7.73
C LEU A 101 13.79 1.72 -6.24
N CYS A 102 13.07 2.44 -5.39
CA CYS A 102 13.35 2.49 -3.96
C CYS A 102 13.03 1.19 -3.23
N SER A 103 12.05 0.44 -3.73
CA SER A 103 11.76 -0.91 -3.24
C SER A 103 12.87 -1.91 -3.48
N LYS A 104 13.48 -1.85 -4.66
CA LYS A 104 14.68 -2.63 -4.98
C LYS A 104 15.85 -2.21 -4.09
N ASN A 105 16.00 -0.92 -3.84
CA ASN A 105 17.07 -0.38 -2.96
C ASN A 105 16.96 -0.91 -1.53
N VAL A 106 15.75 -1.03 -0.98
CA VAL A 106 15.52 -1.59 0.37
C VAL A 106 15.41 -3.12 0.39
N GLY A 107 15.47 -3.79 -0.77
CA GLY A 107 15.48 -5.25 -0.87
C GLY A 107 14.19 -5.94 -0.42
N MET A 108 13.03 -5.28 -0.53
CA MET A 108 11.74 -5.82 -0.07
C MET A 108 10.83 -6.25 -1.22
N GLU A 109 9.93 -7.18 -0.93
CA GLU A 109 8.89 -7.56 -1.87
C GLU A 109 7.87 -6.42 -2.04
N MET A 110 7.55 -6.11 -3.29
CA MET A 110 6.47 -5.19 -3.65
C MET A 110 5.22 -5.97 -4.03
N LYS A 111 4.08 -5.62 -3.43
CA LYS A 111 2.76 -6.02 -3.93
C LYS A 111 2.08 -4.83 -4.60
N ILE A 112 1.51 -5.03 -5.77
CA ILE A 112 0.79 -3.98 -6.50
C ILE A 112 -0.70 -4.15 -6.26
N ARG A 113 -1.36 -3.10 -5.79
CA ARG A 113 -2.80 -3.09 -5.55
C ARG A 113 -3.47 -2.01 -6.41
N SER A 114 -4.46 -2.42 -7.18
CA SER A 114 -5.40 -1.54 -7.88
C SER A 114 -6.72 -1.51 -7.08
N GLY A 115 -7.75 -2.23 -7.50
CA GLY A 115 -9.05 -2.30 -6.79
C GLY A 115 -9.12 -3.27 -5.61
N GLY A 116 -8.11 -4.12 -5.43
CA GLY A 116 -8.02 -5.09 -4.33
C GLY A 116 -9.01 -6.26 -4.40
N HIS A 117 -9.44 -6.62 -5.61
CA HIS A 117 -10.40 -7.70 -5.86
C HIS A 117 -9.76 -9.10 -5.97
N ASP A 118 -8.49 -9.24 -5.61
CA ASP A 118 -7.80 -10.53 -5.63
C ASP A 118 -8.46 -11.48 -4.64
N TYR A 119 -9.02 -12.57 -5.17
CA TYR A 119 -9.75 -13.55 -4.37
C TYR A 119 -8.85 -14.15 -3.27
N ASP A 120 -7.59 -14.39 -3.59
CA ASP A 120 -6.55 -14.90 -2.69
C ASP A 120 -5.76 -13.81 -1.98
N GLY A 121 -6.10 -12.54 -2.18
CA GLY A 121 -5.50 -11.40 -1.50
C GLY A 121 -4.05 -11.07 -1.88
N LEU A 122 -3.54 -11.64 -2.97
CA LEU A 122 -2.12 -11.55 -3.37
C LEU A 122 -1.59 -10.11 -3.52
N SER A 123 -2.44 -9.13 -3.83
CA SER A 123 -2.09 -7.69 -3.86
C SER A 123 -1.86 -7.04 -2.50
N TYR A 124 -2.20 -7.69 -1.38
CA TYR A 124 -2.10 -7.09 -0.05
C TYR A 124 -1.73 -8.04 1.09
N ILE A 125 -1.36 -9.29 0.79
CA ILE A 125 -0.76 -10.22 1.75
C ILE A 125 0.56 -10.80 1.23
N SER A 126 1.47 -11.11 2.14
CA SER A 126 2.68 -11.89 1.86
C SER A 126 3.17 -12.61 3.12
N ASP A 127 3.88 -13.71 2.92
CA ASP A 127 4.53 -14.47 3.99
C ASP A 127 5.90 -13.88 4.37
N ILE A 128 6.46 -13.00 3.54
CA ILE A 128 7.71 -12.28 3.78
C ILE A 128 7.47 -10.78 3.95
N PRO A 129 8.39 -10.02 4.59
CA PRO A 129 8.26 -8.57 4.68
C PRO A 129 8.06 -7.92 3.31
N PHE A 130 7.02 -7.10 3.21
CA PHE A 130 6.58 -6.52 1.95
C PHE A 130 6.01 -5.13 2.19
N PHE A 131 5.87 -4.37 1.11
CA PHE A 131 5.11 -3.13 1.08
C PHE A 131 4.13 -3.16 -0.09
N ILE A 132 3.10 -2.32 -0.01
CA ILE A 132 2.07 -2.21 -1.05
C ILE A 132 2.30 -0.93 -1.86
N LEU A 133 2.29 -1.07 -3.18
CA LEU A 133 2.12 0.03 -4.12
C LEU A 133 0.65 0.11 -4.50
N ASP A 134 -0.06 1.09 -3.94
CA ASP A 134 -1.51 1.25 -4.07
C ASP A 134 -1.87 2.33 -5.09
N LEU A 135 -2.37 1.90 -6.25
CA LEU A 135 -2.58 2.75 -7.41
C LEU A 135 -3.91 3.51 -7.37
N PHE A 136 -4.68 3.47 -6.28
CA PHE A 136 -6.06 4.00 -6.24
C PHE A 136 -6.22 5.50 -6.58
N ASN A 137 -5.13 6.27 -6.49
CA ASN A 137 -5.10 7.69 -6.87
C ASN A 137 -4.92 7.89 -8.38
N LEU A 138 -4.40 6.90 -9.11
CA LEU A 138 -4.20 6.92 -10.56
C LEU A 138 -5.44 6.37 -11.27
N ARG A 139 -6.43 7.24 -11.44
CA ARG A 139 -7.78 6.92 -11.94
C ARG A 139 -8.27 7.83 -13.06
N ALA A 140 -7.37 8.56 -13.71
CA ALA A 140 -7.73 9.41 -14.83
C ALA A 140 -8.27 8.59 -16.00
N ILE A 141 -9.26 9.18 -16.68
CA ILE A 141 -9.91 8.64 -17.86
C ILE A 141 -9.89 9.74 -18.91
N ASP A 142 -9.37 9.41 -20.08
CA ASP A 142 -9.42 10.28 -21.25
C ASP A 142 -10.10 9.54 -22.39
N VAL A 143 -11.13 10.15 -22.98
CA VAL A 143 -11.94 9.53 -24.03
C VAL A 143 -11.87 10.43 -25.26
N ASN A 144 -11.44 9.82 -26.37
CA ASN A 144 -11.40 10.42 -27.68
C ASN A 144 -12.54 9.82 -28.52
N ILE A 145 -13.57 10.63 -28.75
CA ILE A 145 -14.77 10.22 -29.51
C ILE A 145 -14.45 10.07 -31.00
N GLY A 146 -13.60 10.94 -31.56
CA GLY A 146 -13.28 10.92 -32.99
C GLY A 146 -12.54 9.65 -33.40
N ASP A 147 -11.69 9.14 -32.52
CA ASP A 147 -10.93 7.90 -32.72
C ASP A 147 -11.59 6.67 -32.07
N GLU A 148 -12.75 6.84 -31.42
CA GLU A 148 -13.45 5.79 -30.66
C GLU A 148 -12.56 5.06 -29.62
N THR A 149 -11.64 5.79 -28.98
CA THR A 149 -10.69 5.24 -28.00
C THR A 149 -10.85 5.85 -26.62
N ALA A 150 -10.47 5.08 -25.60
CA ALA A 150 -10.37 5.56 -24.22
C ALA A 150 -9.05 5.12 -23.59
N TRP A 151 -8.33 6.07 -23.00
CA TRP A 151 -7.20 5.85 -22.12
C TRP A 151 -7.66 5.87 -20.68
N VAL A 152 -7.23 4.86 -19.94
CA VAL A 152 -7.80 4.54 -18.64
C VAL A 152 -6.64 4.14 -17.73
N GLN A 153 -6.41 4.91 -16.66
CA GLN A 153 -5.36 4.60 -15.68
C GLN A 153 -5.72 3.36 -14.85
N ALA A 154 -4.79 2.89 -14.02
CA ALA A 154 -4.84 1.56 -13.41
C ALA A 154 -6.06 1.27 -12.50
N VAL A 155 -6.73 2.29 -11.95
CA VAL A 155 -7.85 2.10 -10.99
C VAL A 155 -9.04 3.04 -11.23
N PRO A 156 -9.69 3.01 -12.40
CA PRO A 156 -10.95 3.72 -12.58
C PRO A 156 -12.04 2.89 -11.91
N LEU A 157 -12.86 3.53 -11.09
CA LEU A 157 -14.10 2.90 -10.69
C LEU A 157 -14.93 2.67 -11.95
N LEU A 158 -15.39 1.43 -12.15
CA LEU A 158 -16.22 1.04 -13.30
C LEU A 158 -17.36 2.04 -13.53
N GLU A 159 -18.02 2.46 -12.44
CA GLU A 159 -19.08 3.46 -12.46
C GLU A 159 -18.59 4.82 -12.98
N SER A 160 -17.47 5.33 -12.49
CA SER A 160 -16.89 6.60 -12.95
C SER A 160 -16.47 6.54 -14.42
N PHE A 161 -15.94 5.41 -14.87
CA PHE A 161 -15.62 5.19 -16.28
C PHE A 161 -16.87 5.22 -17.16
N ILE A 162 -17.92 4.47 -16.79
CA ILE A 162 -19.17 4.44 -17.53
C ILE A 162 -19.82 5.84 -17.60
N ILE A 163 -19.81 6.60 -16.50
CA ILE A 163 -20.35 7.96 -16.47
C ILE A 163 -19.57 8.88 -17.41
N GLU A 164 -18.24 8.95 -17.30
CA GLU A 164 -17.43 9.86 -18.12
C GLU A 164 -17.50 9.46 -19.61
N PHE A 165 -17.50 8.16 -19.88
CA PHE A 165 -17.61 7.63 -21.23
C PHE A 165 -18.98 7.92 -21.84
N GLY A 166 -20.09 7.64 -21.13
CA GLY A 166 -21.45 7.94 -21.59
C GLY A 166 -21.75 9.44 -21.71
N ARG A 167 -21.09 10.30 -20.94
CA ARG A 167 -21.20 11.76 -21.07
C ARG A 167 -20.54 12.28 -22.37
N ARG A 168 -19.58 11.55 -22.92
CA ARG A 168 -18.82 11.92 -24.12
C ARG A 168 -19.31 11.20 -25.37
N ALA A 169 -19.66 9.93 -25.28
CA ALA A 169 -20.15 9.13 -26.39
C ALA A 169 -21.67 8.93 -26.28
N ASN A 170 -22.43 9.39 -27.28
CA ASN A 170 -23.90 9.30 -27.29
C ASN A 170 -24.44 7.86 -27.38
N TYR A 171 -23.65 6.87 -27.84
CA TYR A 171 -24.02 5.45 -27.84
C TYR A 171 -22.83 4.54 -28.15
N MET A 172 -22.43 3.64 -27.25
CA MET A 172 -21.46 2.53 -27.49
C MET A 172 -21.53 1.44 -26.39
N ASP A 173 -21.26 0.17 -26.74
CA ASP A 173 -21.17 -1.01 -25.83
C ASP A 173 -19.70 -1.22 -25.41
N PHE A 174 -19.39 -1.15 -24.10
CA PHE A 174 -18.04 -1.42 -23.57
C PHE A 174 -18.09 -2.61 -22.61
N GLN A 175 -17.47 -3.74 -22.99
CA GLN A 175 -17.47 -4.96 -22.19
C GLN A 175 -16.29 -4.98 -21.22
N LEU A 176 -16.55 -4.77 -19.93
CA LEU A 176 -15.61 -4.97 -18.82
C LEU A 176 -16.05 -6.18 -18.00
N GLY A 177 -15.57 -7.38 -18.37
CA GLY A 177 -15.94 -8.62 -17.68
C GLY A 177 -17.46 -8.88 -17.68
N LEU A 178 -17.99 -9.56 -16.65
CA LEU A 178 -19.42 -9.95 -16.55
C LEU A 178 -20.41 -8.76 -16.49
N ALA A 179 -19.96 -7.51 -16.54
CA ALA A 179 -20.82 -6.34 -16.63
C ALA A 179 -20.90 -5.86 -18.08
N LYS A 180 -21.83 -6.44 -18.85
CA LYS A 180 -22.32 -5.85 -20.10
C LYS A 180 -23.41 -4.85 -19.74
N LEU A 181 -23.13 -3.55 -19.81
CA LEU A 181 -24.11 -2.51 -19.47
C LEU A 181 -24.44 -1.68 -20.72
N TRP A 182 -25.64 -1.88 -21.25
CA TRP A 182 -26.22 -1.01 -22.28
C TRP A 182 -26.69 0.28 -21.61
N VAL A 183 -26.13 1.43 -22.00
CA VAL A 183 -26.75 2.72 -21.68
C VAL A 183 -27.84 2.95 -22.72
N LEU A 184 -29.10 2.76 -22.31
CA LEU A 184 -30.27 3.06 -23.14
C LEU A 184 -30.37 4.58 -23.36
N GLU A 185 -30.77 4.93 -24.58
CA GLU A 185 -31.02 6.28 -25.10
C GLU A 185 -31.76 7.17 -24.09
N ALA A 186 -31.24 8.36 -23.83
CA ALA A 186 -32.04 9.47 -23.36
C ALA A 186 -32.25 10.43 -24.54
N THR A 187 -33.43 10.35 -25.14
CA THR A 187 -34.02 11.38 -26.00
C THR A 187 -34.11 12.72 -25.31
#